data_AF-A0A3R7HX62-F1
#
_entry.id   AF-A0A3R7HX62-F1
#
_cell.length_a   1.000
_cell.length_b   1.000
_cell.length_c   1.000
_cell.angle_alpha   90.00
_cell.angle_beta   90.00
_cell.angle_gamma   90.00
#
_symmetry.space_group_name_H-M   'P 1'
#
loop_
_entity.id
_entity.type
_entity.pdbx_description
1 polymer ?
#
loop_
_entity_poly.entity_id
_entity_poly.type
_entity_poly.pdbx_seq_one_letter_code
_entity_poly.pdbx_strand_id
1 'polypeptide(L)'
;MQVHGVADARESNDIDLFVNELLDDADTVRQDVTQALRAAGYHVEQVATWGVTDGVTAAQNGELAVSHPDHGTVNLQMVCVTRYLMPVDRDGMPVTAIGECLYRKIEALQNRLGAKDFLDLALLRTHMGQVNTDRYIGMYVTGLAQHQGRPESELRQDLYQAFAQVAQIPDEPFAAYGYTPAHTVELRTAILTWADDLAPESNPMRRDAAIASGHLPITHHEAQAALTRMAHSPSTTRLSDQQLSSWRAAATSSLLRAMSTRQSTQHAQQQLHPISDELERRAQLTPHERAAEDTVRRAEEAERAAGGDPGRLGPRGILARLKPTPTPTASPRPGPSAEQHLRAHQDVQPHPGRQV
;
A
#
# COMPACT_ATOMS: atom_id res chain seq x y z
N MET A 1 12.05 19.92 10.33
CA MET A 1 11.70 20.61 11.61
C MET A 1 12.26 22.01 11.69
N GLN A 2 13.55 22.23 11.39
CA GLN A 2 14.17 23.57 11.42
C GLN A 2 13.44 24.62 10.57
N VAL A 3 13.03 24.29 9.34
CA VAL A 3 12.25 25.19 8.45
C VAL A 3 10.89 25.61 9.06
N HIS A 4 10.36 24.85 10.03
CA HIS A 4 9.14 25.22 10.75
C HIS A 4 9.40 26.06 12.00
N GLY A 5 10.66 26.37 12.33
CA GLY A 5 11.01 27.13 13.53
C GLY A 5 10.85 26.33 14.83
N VAL A 6 10.97 25.00 14.76
CA VAL A 6 11.01 24.15 15.97
C VAL A 6 12.29 24.48 16.74
N ALA A 7 12.15 25.04 17.94
CA ALA A 7 13.27 25.33 18.83
C ALA A 7 14.03 24.05 19.18
N ASP A 8 15.35 24.15 19.29
CA ASP A 8 16.25 23.04 19.64
C ASP A 8 16.17 21.83 18.69
N ALA A 9 15.63 22.03 17.48
CA ALA A 9 15.66 21.01 16.45
C ALA A 9 17.10 20.67 16.09
N ARG A 10 17.49 19.43 16.36
CA ARG A 10 18.81 18.87 15.99
C ARG A 10 19.10 19.08 14.50
N GLU A 11 20.37 19.19 14.18
CA GLU A 11 20.82 19.16 12.80
C GLU A 11 20.45 17.81 12.14
N SER A 12 20.03 17.90 10.88
CA SER A 12 19.73 16.73 10.05
C SER A 12 20.84 16.57 9.02
N ASN A 13 21.41 15.37 8.96
CA ASN A 13 22.33 14.99 7.90
C ASN A 13 21.60 14.36 6.70
N ASP A 14 20.27 14.24 6.80
CA ASP A 14 19.39 13.62 5.83
C ASP A 14 18.43 14.68 5.26
N ILE A 15 18.23 14.64 3.93
CA ILE A 15 17.24 15.39 3.18
C ILE A 15 16.27 14.39 2.56
N ASP A 16 15.00 14.42 3.00
CA ASP A 16 13.96 13.57 2.45
C ASP A 16 13.10 14.34 1.45
N LEU A 17 13.03 13.85 0.22
CA LEU A 17 12.14 14.33 -0.85
C LEU A 17 10.99 13.34 -1.02
N PHE A 18 9.76 13.84 -0.95
CA PHE A 18 8.56 13.00 -0.99
C PHE A 18 7.74 13.26 -2.25
N VAL A 19 7.29 12.17 -2.87
CA VAL A 19 6.24 12.18 -3.90
C VAL A 19 5.03 11.39 -3.40
N ASN A 20 3.83 11.83 -3.75
CA ASN A 20 2.57 11.27 -3.23
C ASN A 20 2.04 10.08 -4.02
N GLU A 21 2.57 9.88 -5.22
CA GLU A 21 2.02 8.96 -6.21
C GLU A 21 3.15 8.14 -6.82
N LEU A 22 2.81 6.93 -7.24
CA LEU A 22 3.73 6.09 -8.00
C LEU A 22 4.07 6.80 -9.30
N LEU A 23 5.35 6.81 -9.64
CA LEU A 23 5.86 7.42 -10.85
C LEU A 23 6.27 6.34 -11.83
N ASP A 24 5.69 6.39 -13.04
CA ASP A 24 6.10 5.54 -14.15
C ASP A 24 7.55 5.81 -14.58
N ASP A 25 8.05 7.02 -14.31
CA ASP A 25 9.36 7.54 -14.69
C ASP A 25 10.24 7.93 -13.50
N ALA A 26 10.10 7.22 -12.36
CA ALA A 26 10.87 7.48 -11.13
C ALA A 26 12.39 7.57 -11.34
N ASP A 27 12.95 6.79 -12.28
CA ASP A 27 14.37 6.85 -12.66
C ASP A 27 14.74 8.18 -13.34
N THR A 28 13.89 8.67 -14.24
CA THR A 28 14.07 9.96 -14.90
C THR A 28 14.08 11.09 -13.88
N VAL A 29 13.12 11.09 -12.95
CA VAL A 29 13.05 12.11 -11.89
C VAL A 29 14.30 12.09 -11.00
N ARG A 30 14.82 10.90 -10.65
CA ARG A 30 16.11 10.78 -9.93
C ARG A 30 17.28 11.32 -10.75
N GLN A 31 17.32 11.06 -12.05
CA GLN A 31 18.35 11.58 -12.95
C GLN A 31 18.28 13.10 -13.05
N ASP A 32 17.09 13.68 -13.13
CA ASP A 32 16.88 15.13 -13.18
C ASP A 32 17.37 15.80 -11.89
N VAL A 33 17.03 15.25 -10.71
CA VAL A 33 17.55 15.73 -9.42
C VAL A 33 19.08 15.62 -9.37
N THR A 34 19.63 14.49 -9.80
CA THR A 34 21.08 14.26 -9.87
C THR A 34 21.76 15.28 -10.77
N GLN A 35 21.18 15.57 -11.95
CA GLN A 35 21.72 16.53 -12.89
C GLN A 35 21.63 17.97 -12.35
N ALA A 36 20.53 18.34 -11.72
CA ALA A 36 20.36 19.65 -11.11
C ALA A 36 21.40 19.91 -10.00
N LEU A 37 21.62 18.93 -9.12
CA LEU A 37 22.64 19.01 -8.07
C LEU A 37 24.05 19.11 -8.65
N ARG A 38 24.37 18.31 -9.68
CA ARG A 38 25.66 18.38 -10.38
C ARG A 38 25.87 19.73 -11.08
N ALA A 39 24.84 20.28 -11.69
CA ALA A 39 24.89 21.61 -12.31
C ALA A 39 25.13 22.72 -11.26
N ALA A 40 24.69 22.51 -10.02
CA ALA A 40 24.97 23.38 -8.88
C ALA A 40 26.35 23.14 -8.23
N GLY A 41 27.18 22.25 -8.78
CA GLY A 41 28.54 22.00 -8.29
C GLY A 41 28.68 20.88 -7.26
N TYR A 42 27.60 20.16 -6.94
CA TYR A 42 27.65 19.02 -6.03
C TYR A 42 28.11 17.74 -6.73
N HIS A 43 28.85 16.89 -6.01
CA HIS A 43 29.06 15.50 -6.39
C HIS A 43 27.88 14.65 -5.92
N VAL A 44 27.39 13.74 -6.76
CA VAL A 44 26.22 12.91 -6.46
C VAL A 44 26.48 11.47 -6.89
N GLU A 45 26.35 10.56 -5.94
CA GLU A 45 26.43 9.11 -6.11
C GLU A 45 25.10 8.47 -5.74
N GLN A 46 24.58 7.58 -6.58
CA GLN A 46 23.40 6.78 -6.25
C GLN A 46 23.83 5.58 -5.40
N VAL A 47 23.33 5.52 -4.17
CA VAL A 47 23.69 4.49 -3.18
C VAL A 47 22.78 3.28 -3.33
N ALA A 48 21.46 3.50 -3.39
CA ALA A 48 20.48 2.43 -3.42
C ALA A 48 19.16 2.86 -4.10
N THR A 49 18.40 1.88 -4.56
CA THR A 49 17.02 2.05 -5.05
C THR A 49 16.15 0.89 -4.58
N TRP A 50 14.89 1.14 -4.22
CA TRP A 50 13.96 0.11 -3.73
C TRP A 50 12.49 0.45 -4.01
N GLY A 51 11.60 -0.49 -3.67
CA GLY A 51 10.15 -0.28 -3.77
C GLY A 51 9.58 -0.46 -5.17
N VAL A 52 9.98 -1.52 -5.87
CA VAL A 52 9.31 -1.92 -7.12
C VAL A 52 7.93 -2.49 -6.78
N THR A 53 6.89 -2.04 -7.47
CA THR A 53 5.51 -2.52 -7.31
C THR A 53 4.98 -3.11 -8.61
N ASP A 54 4.03 -4.03 -8.52
CA ASP A 54 3.36 -4.57 -9.70
C ASP A 54 2.77 -3.43 -10.54
N GLY A 55 3.09 -3.41 -11.84
CA GLY A 55 2.64 -2.37 -12.76
C GLY A 55 3.59 -1.20 -12.95
N VAL A 56 4.68 -1.10 -12.18
CA VAL A 56 5.70 -0.05 -12.39
C VAL A 56 7.05 -0.67 -12.74
N THR A 57 7.65 -0.22 -13.82
CA THR A 57 8.92 -0.76 -14.36
C THR A 57 10.15 -0.30 -13.59
N ALA A 58 10.02 0.73 -12.75
CA ALA A 58 11.13 1.37 -12.03
C ALA A 58 10.95 1.33 -10.51
N ALA A 59 12.07 1.37 -9.79
CA ALA A 59 12.08 1.49 -8.34
C ALA A 59 11.48 2.84 -7.91
N GLN A 60 10.58 2.85 -6.94
CA GLN A 60 9.89 4.08 -6.54
C GLN A 60 10.70 4.96 -5.61
N ASN A 61 11.67 4.36 -4.92
CA ASN A 61 12.49 5.05 -3.92
C ASN A 61 13.96 4.97 -4.30
N GLY A 62 14.74 5.94 -3.83
CA GLY A 62 16.19 5.95 -3.98
C GLY A 62 16.92 6.75 -2.91
N GLU A 63 18.21 6.47 -2.80
CA GLU A 63 19.12 7.10 -1.86
C GLU A 63 20.35 7.59 -2.64
N LEU A 64 20.69 8.87 -2.44
CA LEU A 64 21.81 9.54 -3.05
C LEU A 64 22.76 10.06 -1.97
N ALA A 65 24.05 9.78 -2.11
CA ALA A 65 25.09 10.47 -1.35
C ALA A 65 25.47 11.74 -2.11
N VAL A 66 25.25 12.90 -1.49
CA VAL A 66 25.52 14.21 -2.08
C VAL A 66 26.64 14.88 -1.30
N SER A 67 27.72 15.27 -1.98
CA SER A 67 28.87 15.91 -1.34
C SER A 67 29.33 17.18 -2.06
N HIS A 68 29.89 18.11 -1.29
CA HIS A 68 30.48 19.35 -1.78
C HIS A 68 31.73 19.68 -0.95
N PRO A 69 32.84 20.12 -1.57
CA PRO A 69 34.08 20.41 -0.86
C PRO A 69 33.91 21.41 0.29
N ASP A 70 33.05 22.41 0.11
CA ASP A 70 32.83 23.46 1.11
C ASP A 70 31.63 23.20 2.06
N HIS A 71 30.76 22.23 1.75
CA HIS A 71 29.52 22.00 2.51
C HIS A 71 29.41 20.60 3.13
N GLY A 72 30.39 19.73 2.89
CA GLY A 72 30.40 18.37 3.43
C GLY A 72 29.50 17.42 2.65
N THR A 73 28.97 16.41 3.35
CA THR A 73 28.19 15.33 2.77
C THR A 73 26.84 15.22 3.45
N VAL A 74 25.78 15.04 2.67
CA VAL A 74 24.42 14.76 3.13
C VAL A 74 23.87 13.54 2.41
N ASN A 75 22.96 12.84 3.08
CA ASN A 75 22.17 11.78 2.46
C ASN A 75 20.87 12.37 1.93
N LEU A 76 20.56 12.15 0.66
CA LEU A 76 19.30 12.57 0.05
C LEU A 76 18.47 11.32 -0.28
N GLN A 77 17.33 11.19 0.39
CA GLN A 77 16.37 10.13 0.15
C GLN A 77 15.21 10.64 -0.68
N MET A 78 14.89 9.94 -1.76
CA MET A 78 13.70 10.19 -2.59
C MET A 78 12.72 9.06 -2.34
N VAL A 79 11.56 9.37 -1.76
CA VAL A 79 10.63 8.37 -1.28
C VAL A 79 9.21 8.65 -1.80
N CYS A 80 8.62 7.65 -2.44
CA CYS A 80 7.20 7.62 -2.75
C CYS A 80 6.42 7.21 -1.50
N VAL A 81 5.69 8.15 -0.92
CA VAL A 81 4.91 7.92 0.28
C VAL A 81 3.65 8.76 0.29
N THR A 82 2.52 8.16 0.67
CA THR A 82 1.25 8.85 0.78
C THR A 82 1.30 9.87 1.90
N ARG A 83 1.23 11.17 1.59
CA ARG A 83 1.06 12.24 2.59
C ARG A 83 -0.40 12.41 2.98
N TYR A 84 -0.66 12.68 4.25
CA TYR A 84 -1.99 12.96 4.78
C TYR A 84 -2.32 14.45 4.72
N LEU A 85 -1.31 15.31 4.78
CA LEU A 85 -1.45 16.76 4.67
C LEU A 85 -0.70 17.30 3.45
N MET A 86 -1.26 18.33 2.83
CA MET A 86 -0.61 19.04 1.74
C MET A 86 0.67 19.73 2.23
N PRO A 87 1.74 19.76 1.41
CA PRO A 87 2.92 20.56 1.74
C PRO A 87 2.56 22.04 1.86
N VAL A 88 3.35 22.76 2.65
CA VAL A 88 3.24 24.20 2.86
C VAL A 88 4.42 24.90 2.22
N ASP A 89 4.20 26.08 1.65
CA ASP A 89 5.28 26.90 1.13
C ASP A 89 6.05 27.57 2.28
N ARG A 90 7.38 27.48 2.25
CA ARG A 90 8.29 28.19 3.14
C ARG A 90 9.43 28.75 2.30
N ASP A 91 9.49 30.08 2.23
CA ASP A 91 10.50 30.81 1.46
C ASP A 91 10.58 30.36 -0.02
N GLY A 92 9.43 30.06 -0.63
CA GLY A 92 9.34 29.62 -2.02
C GLY A 92 9.69 28.14 -2.25
N MET A 93 9.88 27.36 -1.17
CA MET A 93 10.08 25.93 -1.24
C MET A 93 8.90 25.17 -0.63
N PRO A 94 8.33 24.16 -1.34
CA PRO A 94 7.34 23.28 -0.75
C PRO A 94 7.99 22.37 0.29
N VAL A 95 7.55 22.48 1.54
CA VAL A 95 8.01 21.63 2.64
C VAL A 95 6.86 20.84 3.26
N THR A 96 7.18 19.67 3.79
CA THR A 96 6.24 18.83 4.53
C THR A 96 5.55 19.62 5.63
N ALA A 97 4.22 19.60 5.72
CA ALA A 97 3.48 20.29 6.77
C ALA A 97 3.87 19.80 8.18
N ILE A 98 3.81 20.66 9.19
CA ILE A 98 4.24 20.30 10.55
C ILE A 98 3.45 19.12 11.14
N GLY A 99 2.14 19.03 10.86
CA GLY A 99 1.32 17.88 11.25
C GLY A 99 1.71 16.58 10.55
N GLU A 100 2.19 16.66 9.30
CA GLU A 100 2.70 15.51 8.56
C GLU A 100 4.04 15.05 9.16
N CYS A 101 4.89 15.98 9.61
CA CYS A 101 6.08 15.62 10.38
C CYS A 101 5.73 14.83 11.65
N LEU A 102 4.68 15.23 12.38
CA LEU A 102 4.18 14.49 13.53
C LEU A 102 3.73 13.07 13.14
N TYR A 103 2.91 12.93 12.11
CA TYR A 103 2.40 11.62 11.66
C TYR A 103 3.54 10.69 11.25
N ARG A 104 4.53 11.19 10.50
CA ARG A 104 5.71 10.39 10.11
C ARG A 104 6.52 9.90 11.30
N LYS A 105 6.60 10.70 12.36
CA LYS A 105 7.31 10.27 13.57
C LYS A 105 6.54 9.20 14.32
N ILE A 106 5.21 9.30 14.38
CA ILE A 106 4.34 8.26 14.91
C ILE A 106 4.50 6.95 14.13
N GLU A 107 4.46 7.02 12.80
CA GLU A 107 4.66 5.85 11.93
C GLU A 107 6.06 5.24 12.06
N ALA A 108 7.09 6.07 12.25
CA ALA A 108 8.43 5.59 12.50
C ALA A 108 8.50 4.72 13.77
N LEU A 109 7.79 5.10 14.85
CA LEU A 109 7.75 4.32 16.09
C LEU A 109 7.12 2.93 15.92
N GLN A 110 6.24 2.75 14.92
CA GLN A 110 5.65 1.44 14.63
C GLN A 110 6.65 0.48 13.97
N ASN A 111 7.67 1.03 13.30
CA ASN A 111 8.60 0.26 12.49
C ASN A 111 9.99 0.14 13.13
N ARG A 112 10.38 1.07 14.00
CA ARG A 112 11.70 1.09 14.63
C ARG A 112 11.67 1.76 16.00
N LEU A 113 12.66 1.40 16.82
CA LEU A 113 12.88 1.98 18.14
C LEU A 113 14.10 2.91 18.13
N GLY A 114 13.90 4.16 17.67
CA GLY A 114 14.96 5.15 17.55
C GLY A 114 14.82 6.31 18.55
N ALA A 115 15.85 6.58 19.35
CA ALA A 115 15.87 7.70 20.30
C ALA A 115 15.53 9.05 19.65
N LYS A 116 16.06 9.29 18.44
CA LYS A 116 15.78 10.51 17.65
C LYS A 116 14.29 10.71 17.36
N ASP A 117 13.52 9.64 17.17
CA ASP A 117 12.11 9.76 16.83
C ASP A 117 11.29 10.22 18.05
N PHE A 118 11.65 9.78 19.26
CA PHE A 118 11.04 10.28 20.52
C PHE A 118 11.44 11.72 20.85
N LEU A 119 12.70 12.08 20.60
CA LEU A 119 13.18 13.47 20.72
C LEU A 119 12.40 14.39 19.80
N ASP A 120 12.33 14.03 18.51
CA ASP A 120 11.62 14.79 17.49
C ASP A 120 10.11 14.91 17.85
N LEU A 121 9.48 13.85 18.39
CA LEU A 121 8.09 13.90 18.89
C LEU A 121 7.88 14.88 20.04
N ALA A 122 8.77 14.88 21.03
CA ALA A 122 8.66 15.79 22.17
C ALA A 122 8.87 17.25 21.75
N LEU A 123 9.83 17.51 20.85
CA LEU A 123 10.05 18.84 20.27
C LEU A 123 8.84 19.31 19.46
N LEU A 124 8.27 18.44 18.64
CA LEU A 124 7.06 18.73 17.87
C LEU A 124 5.88 19.07 18.79
N ARG A 125 5.63 18.26 19.82
CA ARG A 125 4.56 18.52 20.81
C ARG A 125 4.75 19.86 21.51
N THR A 126 5.98 20.16 21.93
CA THR A 126 6.32 21.42 22.59
C THR A 126 6.08 22.61 21.65
N HIS A 127 6.57 22.52 20.41
CA HIS A 127 6.44 23.58 19.41
C HIS A 127 4.98 23.84 19.02
N MET A 128 4.19 22.79 18.79
CA MET A 128 2.78 22.94 18.40
C MET A 128 1.88 23.34 19.58
N GLY A 129 2.31 23.01 20.81
CA GLY A 129 1.48 23.07 22.00
C GLY A 129 0.47 21.91 22.08
N GLN A 130 -0.01 21.64 23.29
CA GLN A 130 -0.88 20.49 23.57
C GLN A 130 -2.16 20.50 22.71
N VAL A 131 -2.89 21.62 22.66
CA VAL A 131 -4.17 21.72 21.94
C VAL A 131 -4.03 21.34 20.45
N ASN A 132 -3.00 21.85 19.77
CA ASN A 132 -2.79 21.54 18.36
C ASN A 132 -2.29 20.10 18.16
N THR A 133 -1.42 19.63 19.05
CA THR A 133 -0.92 18.26 19.02
C THR A 133 -2.07 17.27 19.17
N ASP A 134 -2.93 17.45 20.17
CA ASP A 134 -4.09 16.59 20.42
C ASP A 134 -5.08 16.62 19.26
N ARG A 135 -5.29 17.79 18.63
CA ARG A 135 -6.10 17.92 17.42
C ARG A 135 -5.53 17.08 16.27
N TYR A 136 -4.23 17.16 16.00
CA TYR A 136 -3.60 16.37 14.94
C TYR A 136 -3.67 14.86 15.25
N ILE A 137 -3.40 14.44 16.49
CA ILE A 137 -3.55 13.04 16.87
C ILE A 137 -5.00 12.56 16.70
N GLY A 138 -5.97 13.37 17.10
CA GLY A 138 -7.39 13.06 16.88
C GLY A 138 -7.70 12.84 15.40
N MET A 139 -7.27 13.75 14.54
CA MET A 139 -7.43 13.62 13.08
C MET A 139 -6.76 12.36 12.53
N TYR A 140 -5.55 12.03 12.98
CA TYR A 140 -4.81 10.83 12.59
C TYR A 140 -5.58 9.56 12.98
N VAL A 141 -6.00 9.46 14.24
CA VAL A 141 -6.75 8.32 14.77
C VAL A 141 -8.08 8.13 14.02
N THR A 142 -8.87 9.19 13.89
CA THR A 142 -10.17 9.12 13.18
C THR A 142 -9.96 8.73 11.71
N GLY A 143 -8.98 9.34 11.03
CA GLY A 143 -8.70 9.05 9.62
C GLY A 143 -8.27 7.61 9.39
N LEU A 144 -7.35 7.08 10.20
CA LEU A 144 -6.93 5.69 10.10
C LEU A 144 -8.04 4.72 10.51
N ALA A 145 -8.84 5.04 11.53
CA ALA A 145 -9.95 4.19 11.97
C ALA A 145 -10.96 3.99 10.84
N GLN A 146 -11.33 5.09 10.15
CA GLN A 146 -12.20 5.05 8.97
C GLN A 146 -11.57 4.26 7.82
N HIS A 147 -10.30 4.50 7.53
CA HIS A 147 -9.61 3.83 6.43
C HIS A 147 -9.46 2.32 6.65
N GLN A 148 -9.15 1.90 7.88
CA GLN A 148 -8.91 0.50 8.24
C GLN A 148 -10.17 -0.25 8.69
N GLY A 149 -11.29 0.46 8.92
CA GLY A 149 -12.51 -0.13 9.48
C GLY A 149 -12.34 -0.63 10.92
N ARG A 150 -11.45 0.00 11.70
CA ARG A 150 -11.14 -0.37 13.09
C ARG A 150 -11.69 0.66 14.07
N PRO A 151 -12.10 0.27 15.30
CA PRO A 151 -12.47 1.23 16.34
C PRO A 151 -11.32 2.19 16.69
N GLU A 152 -11.63 3.48 16.90
CA GLU A 152 -10.63 4.47 17.33
C GLU A 152 -9.91 4.09 18.63
N SER A 153 -10.61 3.41 19.55
CA SER A 153 -10.05 2.93 20.81
C SER A 153 -8.89 1.94 20.59
N GLU A 154 -8.96 1.09 19.57
CA GLU A 154 -7.87 0.18 19.24
C GLU A 154 -6.66 0.94 18.69
N LEU A 155 -6.87 1.95 17.83
CA LEU A 155 -5.77 2.76 17.32
C LEU A 155 -5.10 3.60 18.41
N ARG A 156 -5.90 4.15 19.34
CA ARG A 156 -5.36 4.84 20.53
C ARG A 156 -4.52 3.90 21.38
N GLN A 157 -4.93 2.65 21.53
CA GLN A 157 -4.16 1.63 22.22
C GLN A 157 -2.86 1.29 21.47
N ASP A 158 -2.89 1.18 20.14
CA ASP A 158 -1.68 0.96 19.33
C ASP A 158 -0.69 2.13 19.50
N LEU A 159 -1.18 3.38 19.50
CA LEU A 159 -0.36 4.57 19.74
C LEU A 159 0.23 4.60 21.16
N TYR A 160 -0.58 4.29 22.18
CA TYR A 160 -0.09 4.13 23.55
C TYR A 160 1.08 3.14 23.60
N GLN A 161 0.91 1.97 22.97
CA GLN A 161 1.96 0.94 22.94
C GLN A 161 3.22 1.45 22.25
N ALA A 162 3.10 2.14 21.11
CA ALA A 162 4.24 2.72 20.40
C ALA A 162 5.00 3.75 21.27
N PHE A 163 4.28 4.63 21.96
CA PHE A 163 4.88 5.69 22.76
C PHE A 163 5.53 5.13 24.03
N ALA A 164 4.90 4.13 24.65
CA ALA A 164 5.41 3.47 25.84
C ALA A 164 6.76 2.75 25.62
N GLN A 165 7.15 2.49 24.37
CA GLN A 165 8.45 1.89 24.06
C GLN A 165 9.63 2.80 24.42
N VAL A 166 9.43 4.10 24.65
CA VAL A 166 10.49 5.03 25.08
C VAL A 166 11.20 4.56 26.36
N ALA A 167 10.47 3.86 27.25
CA ALA A 167 11.00 3.30 28.49
C ALA A 167 11.99 2.14 28.26
N GLN A 168 12.04 1.59 27.04
CA GLN A 168 12.92 0.47 26.68
C GLN A 168 14.23 0.93 26.04
N ILE A 169 14.35 2.21 25.70
CA ILE A 169 15.56 2.76 25.10
C ILE A 169 16.55 3.10 26.22
N PRO A 170 17.79 2.57 26.22
CA PRO A 170 18.84 2.97 27.16
C PRO A 170 19.20 4.46 27.06
N ASP A 171 20.01 4.99 27.97
CA ASP A 171 20.41 6.41 27.96
C ASP A 171 21.42 6.73 26.84
N GLU A 172 22.27 5.77 26.48
CA GLU A 172 23.38 5.96 25.53
C GLU A 172 22.91 6.45 24.14
N PRO A 173 21.82 5.92 23.54
CA PRO A 173 21.26 6.48 22.31
C PRO A 173 20.79 7.94 22.42
N PHE A 174 20.35 8.41 23.59
CA PHE A 174 19.96 9.82 23.79
C PHE A 174 21.19 10.71 23.99
N ALA A 175 22.23 10.20 24.66
CA ALA A 175 23.49 10.92 24.86
C ALA A 175 24.16 11.31 23.54
N ALA A 176 23.99 10.52 22.48
CA ALA A 176 24.44 10.85 21.11
C ALA A 176 23.83 12.16 20.56
N TYR A 177 22.71 12.61 21.15
CA TYR A 177 22.03 13.88 20.81
C TYR A 177 22.21 14.95 21.91
N GLY A 178 23.17 14.77 22.83
CA GLY A 178 23.47 15.73 23.88
C GLY A 178 22.55 15.68 25.11
N TYR A 179 21.69 14.66 25.22
CA TYR A 179 20.83 14.50 26.39
C TYR A 179 21.59 13.88 27.55
N THR A 180 21.50 14.53 28.71
CA THR A 180 21.99 13.97 29.98
C THR A 180 21.03 12.88 30.48
N PRO A 181 21.43 12.03 31.43
CA PRO A 181 20.51 11.09 32.07
C PRO A 181 19.26 11.79 32.63
N ALA A 182 19.43 12.96 33.27
CA ALA A 182 18.30 13.75 33.80
C ALA A 182 17.33 14.20 32.69
N HIS A 183 17.84 14.77 31.59
CA HIS A 183 17.00 15.17 30.46
C HIS A 183 16.29 13.96 29.83
N THR A 184 16.95 12.81 29.78
CA THR A 184 16.36 11.57 29.24
C THR A 184 15.21 11.09 30.11
N VAL A 185 15.35 11.15 31.43
CA VAL A 185 14.26 10.81 32.36
C VAL A 185 13.08 11.78 32.20
N GLU A 186 13.32 13.09 32.07
CA GLU A 186 12.27 14.09 31.82
C GLU A 186 11.54 13.83 30.50
N LEU A 187 12.28 13.56 29.42
CA LEU A 187 11.74 13.19 28.11
C LEU A 187 10.85 11.95 28.20
N ARG A 188 11.34 10.87 28.81
CA ARG A 188 10.57 9.63 29.01
C ARG A 188 9.28 9.92 29.78
N THR A 189 9.37 10.71 30.85
CA THR A 189 8.20 11.10 31.66
C THR A 189 7.17 11.84 30.81
N ALA A 190 7.60 12.81 30.00
CA ALA A 190 6.70 13.59 29.15
C ALA A 190 6.01 12.73 28.08
N ILE A 191 6.75 11.83 27.42
CA ILE A 191 6.20 10.91 26.41
C ILE A 191 5.27 9.88 27.05
N LEU A 192 5.62 9.31 28.21
CA LEU A 192 4.79 8.32 28.90
C LEU A 192 3.49 8.95 29.44
N THR A 193 3.57 10.18 29.95
CA THR A 193 2.38 10.94 30.34
C THR A 193 1.46 11.16 29.14
N TRP A 194 2.04 11.55 28.01
CA TRP A 194 1.27 11.71 26.78
C TRP A 194 0.68 10.38 26.28
N ALA A 195 1.41 9.28 26.37
CA ALA A 195 0.88 7.96 26.04
C ALA A 195 -0.36 7.63 26.89
N ASP A 196 -0.27 7.84 28.21
CA ASP A 196 -1.39 7.64 29.15
C ASP A 196 -2.62 8.46 28.76
N ASP A 197 -2.44 9.72 28.34
CA ASP A 197 -3.53 10.60 27.90
C ASP A 197 -4.22 10.10 26.61
N LEU A 198 -3.51 9.38 25.74
CA LEU A 198 -4.08 8.85 24.49
C LEU A 198 -5.10 7.74 24.72
N ALA A 199 -4.87 6.91 25.76
CA ALA A 199 -5.65 5.71 26.02
C ALA A 199 -5.79 5.46 27.54
N PRO A 200 -6.51 6.33 28.27
CA PRO A 200 -6.58 6.28 29.74
C PRO A 200 -7.19 4.97 30.27
N GLU A 201 -8.07 4.34 29.50
CA GLU A 201 -8.73 3.06 29.80
C GLU A 201 -7.82 1.85 29.54
N SER A 202 -6.77 2.01 28.72
CA SER A 202 -5.98 0.90 28.16
C SER A 202 -4.77 0.49 29.01
N ASN A 203 -4.57 1.09 30.19
CA ASN A 203 -3.41 0.84 31.04
C ASN A 203 -3.75 0.20 32.41
N PRO A 204 -4.08 -1.11 32.46
CA PRO A 204 -4.23 -1.82 33.73
C PRO A 204 -2.90 -2.05 34.46
N MET A 205 -1.76 -1.75 33.81
CA MET A 205 -0.41 -1.95 34.33
C MET A 205 0.28 -0.67 34.81
N ARG A 206 -0.45 0.46 34.85
CA ARG A 206 0.02 1.82 35.17
C ARG A 206 1.11 1.80 36.22
N ARG A 207 2.36 1.87 35.78
CA ARG A 207 3.46 2.31 36.63
C ARG A 207 3.38 3.82 36.61
N ASP A 208 3.59 4.46 37.76
CA ASP A 208 3.77 5.90 37.81
C ASP A 208 4.80 6.28 36.72
N ALA A 209 4.50 7.28 35.89
CA ALA A 209 5.39 7.73 34.83
C ALA A 209 6.79 8.02 35.38
N ALA A 210 6.88 8.46 36.64
CA ALA A 210 8.13 8.64 37.37
C ALA A 210 8.92 7.33 37.59
N ILE A 211 8.26 6.21 37.86
CA ILE A 211 8.93 4.90 38.01
C ILE A 211 9.40 4.40 36.64
N ALA A 212 8.54 4.51 35.62
CA ALA A 212 8.84 4.01 34.28
C ALA A 212 9.92 4.84 33.56
N SER A 213 10.05 6.13 33.89
CA SER A 213 11.11 6.99 33.37
C SER A 213 12.43 6.86 34.12
N GLY A 214 12.43 6.31 35.33
CA GLY A 214 13.61 6.15 36.18
C GLY A 214 13.78 7.26 37.24
N HIS A 215 12.81 8.16 37.44
CA HIS A 215 12.82 9.11 38.56
C HIS A 215 12.73 8.43 39.93
N LEU A 216 12.09 7.26 40.02
CA LEU A 216 11.93 6.50 41.25
C LEU A 216 12.51 5.09 41.11
N PRO A 217 13.27 4.58 42.10
CA PRO A 217 13.72 3.20 42.10
C PRO A 217 12.52 2.26 42.24
N ILE A 218 12.52 1.16 41.48
CA ILE A 218 11.51 0.12 41.61
C ILE A 218 11.71 -0.60 42.95
N THR A 219 10.74 -0.49 43.85
CA THR A 219 10.76 -1.26 45.10
C THR A 219 10.45 -2.74 44.84
N HIS A 220 10.89 -3.61 45.74
CA HIS A 220 10.58 -5.04 45.67
C HIS A 220 9.05 -5.29 45.63
N HIS A 221 8.28 -4.52 46.40
CA HIS A 221 6.82 -4.61 46.41
C HIS A 221 6.20 -4.24 45.06
N GLU A 222 6.70 -3.19 44.40
CA GLU A 222 6.22 -2.78 43.08
C GLU A 222 6.61 -3.77 41.99
N ALA A 223 7.82 -4.33 42.06
CA ALA A 223 8.25 -5.41 41.19
C ALA A 223 7.32 -6.63 41.33
N GLN A 224 7.02 -7.03 42.57
CA GLN A 224 6.14 -8.14 42.86
C GLN A 224 4.70 -7.88 42.42
N ALA A 225 4.16 -6.68 42.69
CA ALA A 225 2.83 -6.29 42.24
C ALA A 225 2.74 -6.24 40.70
N ALA A 226 3.79 -5.79 40.02
CA ALA A 226 3.87 -5.85 38.56
C ALA A 226 3.84 -7.31 38.08
N LEU A 227 4.68 -8.19 38.64
CA LEU A 227 4.69 -9.61 38.31
C LEU A 227 3.35 -10.30 38.57
N THR A 228 2.65 -9.94 39.65
CA THR A 228 1.30 -10.43 39.93
C THR A 228 0.31 -9.94 38.89
N ARG A 229 0.30 -8.66 38.51
CA ARG A 229 -0.56 -8.14 37.43
C ARG A 229 -0.26 -8.83 36.09
N MET A 230 1.01 -9.04 35.79
CA MET A 230 1.49 -9.78 34.62
C MET A 230 0.92 -11.20 34.56
N ALA A 231 0.83 -11.89 35.70
CA ALA A 231 0.24 -13.21 35.80
C ALA A 231 -1.30 -13.23 35.59
N HIS A 232 -2.00 -12.10 35.80
CA HIS A 232 -3.46 -12.01 35.76
C HIS A 232 -4.01 -11.33 34.48
N SER A 233 -3.18 -10.72 33.64
CA SER A 233 -3.56 -10.20 32.32
C SER A 233 -2.56 -10.59 31.23
N PRO A 234 -2.57 -11.87 30.79
CA PRO A 234 -1.59 -12.43 29.86
C PRO A 234 -1.56 -11.75 28.49
N SER A 235 -2.63 -11.04 28.10
CA SER A 235 -2.72 -10.29 26.85
C SER A 235 -1.92 -8.97 26.86
N THR A 236 -1.57 -8.46 28.04
CA THR A 236 -0.81 -7.19 28.21
C THR A 236 0.68 -7.39 28.47
N THR A 237 1.07 -8.63 28.75
CA THR A 237 2.45 -9.05 28.91
C THR A 237 2.89 -9.78 27.67
N ARG A 238 4.00 -9.33 27.07
CA ARG A 238 4.77 -10.02 26.02
C ARG A 238 4.22 -11.41 25.75
N LEU A 239 3.65 -11.60 24.55
CA LEU A 239 3.34 -12.91 23.98
C LEU A 239 4.42 -13.90 24.47
N SER A 240 4.04 -14.97 25.17
CA SER A 240 4.98 -16.03 25.56
C SER A 240 5.77 -16.50 24.34
N ASP A 241 6.94 -17.12 24.47
CA ASP A 241 7.68 -17.62 23.30
C ASP A 241 6.80 -18.49 22.38
N GLN A 242 5.86 -19.23 22.97
CA GLN A 242 4.84 -19.97 22.25
C GLN A 242 3.82 -19.07 21.54
N GLN A 243 3.37 -17.97 22.17
CA GLN A 243 2.48 -16.99 21.53
C GLN A 243 3.20 -16.13 20.49
N LEU A 244 4.48 -15.77 20.69
CA LEU A 244 5.34 -15.11 19.70
C LEU A 244 5.54 -16.04 18.51
N SER A 245 5.80 -17.31 18.76
CA SER A 245 5.90 -18.34 17.72
C SER A 245 4.57 -18.52 16.99
N SER A 246 3.45 -18.58 17.71
CA SER A 246 2.11 -18.70 17.12
C SER A 246 1.72 -17.46 16.32
N TRP A 247 2.08 -16.28 16.80
CA TRP A 247 1.81 -15.01 16.13
C TRP A 247 2.72 -14.83 14.93
N ARG A 248 4.01 -15.18 15.01
CA ARG A 248 4.91 -15.26 13.85
C ARG A 248 4.39 -16.27 12.83
N ALA A 249 3.91 -17.43 13.25
CA ALA A 249 3.32 -18.44 12.37
C ALA A 249 2.03 -17.92 11.71
N ALA A 250 1.17 -17.21 12.46
CA ALA A 250 -0.06 -16.60 11.93
C ALA A 250 0.25 -15.45 10.96
N ALA A 251 1.19 -14.57 11.30
CA ALA A 251 1.65 -13.47 10.46
C ALA A 251 2.32 -14.01 9.18
N THR A 252 3.20 -15.01 9.30
CA THR A 252 3.82 -15.69 8.15
C THR A 252 2.77 -16.39 7.29
N SER A 253 1.79 -17.07 7.89
CA SER A 253 0.69 -17.72 7.15
C SER A 253 -0.25 -16.71 6.49
N SER A 254 -0.43 -15.53 7.08
CA SER A 254 -1.20 -14.43 6.51
C SER A 254 -0.44 -13.79 5.35
N LEU A 255 0.86 -13.56 5.51
CA LEU A 255 1.76 -13.07 4.46
C LEU A 255 1.83 -14.06 3.29
N LEU A 256 2.02 -15.35 3.56
CA LEU A 256 2.01 -16.41 2.55
C LEU A 256 0.65 -16.52 1.85
N ARG A 257 -0.46 -16.37 2.58
CA ARG A 257 -1.80 -16.27 1.95
C ARG A 257 -1.93 -15.03 1.09
N ALA A 258 -1.51 -13.85 1.55
CA ALA A 258 -1.56 -12.62 0.78
C ALA A 258 -0.67 -12.71 -0.48
N MET A 259 0.52 -13.31 -0.37
CA MET A 259 1.40 -13.59 -1.51
C MET A 259 0.79 -14.60 -2.47
N SER A 260 0.17 -15.68 -1.96
CA SER A 260 -0.52 -16.68 -2.77
C SER A 260 -1.76 -16.12 -3.45
N THR A 261 -2.55 -15.29 -2.77
CA THR A 261 -3.69 -14.58 -3.36
C THR A 261 -3.21 -13.58 -4.41
N ARG A 262 -2.12 -12.85 -4.19
CA ARG A 262 -1.52 -11.99 -5.22
C ARG A 262 -1.03 -12.80 -6.42
N GLN A 263 -0.29 -13.89 -6.21
CA GLN A 263 0.14 -14.77 -7.31
C GLN A 263 -1.03 -15.41 -8.05
N SER A 264 -2.09 -15.82 -7.34
CA SER A 264 -3.32 -16.35 -7.93
C SER A 264 -4.06 -15.29 -8.74
N THR A 265 -4.14 -14.06 -8.24
CA THR A 265 -4.80 -12.94 -8.92
C THR A 265 -3.98 -12.51 -10.13
N GLN A 266 -2.65 -12.49 -10.02
CA GLN A 266 -1.71 -12.23 -11.13
C GLN A 266 -1.78 -13.33 -12.19
N HIS A 267 -1.84 -14.60 -11.81
CA HIS A 267 -1.97 -15.71 -12.76
C HIS A 267 -3.34 -15.70 -13.45
N ALA A 268 -4.41 -15.34 -12.74
CA ALA A 268 -5.73 -15.13 -13.33
C ALA A 268 -5.74 -13.92 -14.26
N GLN A 269 -5.13 -12.79 -13.88
CA GLN A 269 -5.00 -11.60 -14.73
C GLN A 269 -4.16 -11.87 -15.98
N GLN A 270 -3.05 -12.59 -15.87
CA GLN A 270 -2.23 -13.00 -17.01
C GLN A 270 -2.96 -13.97 -17.95
N GLN A 271 -3.83 -14.84 -17.43
CA GLN A 271 -4.67 -15.70 -18.26
C GLN A 271 -5.86 -14.98 -18.90
N LEU A 272 -6.37 -13.93 -18.24
CA LEU A 272 -7.51 -13.15 -18.72
C LEU A 272 -7.10 -12.02 -19.68
N HIS A 273 -5.85 -11.55 -19.64
CA HIS A 273 -5.37 -10.47 -20.50
C HIS A 273 -5.52 -10.79 -22.00
N PRO A 274 -5.11 -11.99 -22.51
CA PRO A 274 -5.31 -12.34 -23.92
C PRO A 274 -6.79 -12.43 -24.31
N ILE A 275 -7.65 -12.82 -23.36
CA ILE A 275 -9.10 -12.90 -23.59
C ILE A 275 -9.71 -11.50 -23.64
N SER A 276 -9.26 -10.59 -22.76
CA SER A 276 -9.70 -9.19 -22.75
C SER A 276 -9.28 -8.46 -24.02
N ASP A 277 -8.02 -8.61 -24.44
CA ASP A 277 -7.47 -7.98 -25.64
C ASP A 277 -8.20 -8.48 -26.90
N GLU A 278 -8.52 -9.78 -26.94
CA GLU A 278 -9.28 -10.38 -28.03
C GLU A 278 -10.75 -9.89 -28.05
N LEU A 279 -11.39 -9.76 -26.88
CA LEU A 279 -12.75 -9.21 -26.79
C LEU A 279 -12.79 -7.73 -27.23
N GLU A 280 -11.79 -6.94 -26.85
CA GLU A 280 -11.66 -5.54 -27.24
C GLU A 280 -11.39 -5.39 -28.74
N ARG A 281 -10.47 -6.21 -29.30
CA ARG A 281 -10.24 -6.29 -30.75
C ARG A 281 -11.54 -6.61 -31.50
N ARG A 282 -12.32 -7.58 -31.03
CA ARG A 282 -13.59 -7.98 -31.66
C ARG A 282 -14.68 -6.93 -31.51
N ALA A 283 -14.65 -6.11 -30.46
CA ALA A 283 -15.59 -5.00 -30.30
C ALA A 283 -15.39 -3.91 -31.37
N GLN A 284 -14.19 -3.79 -31.94
CA GLN A 284 -13.86 -2.85 -33.01
C GLN A 284 -14.27 -3.35 -34.42
N LEU A 285 -14.65 -4.62 -34.56
CA LEU A 285 -15.06 -5.21 -35.84
C LEU A 285 -16.52 -4.88 -36.18
N THR A 286 -16.79 -4.65 -37.46
CA THR A 286 -18.16 -4.53 -37.96
C THR A 286 -18.92 -5.85 -37.80
N PRO A 287 -20.27 -5.85 -37.78
CA PRO A 287 -21.06 -7.08 -37.71
C PRO A 287 -20.72 -8.11 -38.79
N HIS A 288 -20.38 -7.66 -40.01
CA HIS A 288 -20.01 -8.54 -41.12
C HIS A 288 -18.64 -9.19 -40.90
N GLU A 289 -17.65 -8.44 -40.42
CA GLU A 289 -16.31 -8.96 -40.11
C GLU A 289 -16.36 -9.97 -38.95
N ARG A 290 -17.16 -9.70 -37.91
CA ARG A 290 -17.38 -10.67 -36.81
C ARG A 290 -17.98 -11.98 -37.32
N ALA A 291 -18.97 -11.92 -38.21
CA ALA A 291 -19.61 -13.11 -38.77
C ALA A 291 -18.66 -13.95 -39.65
N ALA A 292 -17.77 -13.28 -40.41
CA ALA A 292 -16.74 -13.94 -41.19
C ALA A 292 -15.72 -14.64 -40.26
N GLU A 293 -15.24 -13.96 -39.23
CA GLU A 293 -14.31 -14.49 -38.24
C GLU A 293 -14.90 -15.68 -37.46
N ASP A 294 -16.18 -15.61 -37.07
CA ASP A 294 -16.90 -16.70 -36.41
C ASP A 294 -17.03 -17.94 -37.30
N THR A 295 -17.07 -17.76 -38.62
CA THR A 295 -17.12 -18.87 -39.57
C THR A 295 -15.76 -19.55 -39.69
N VAL A 296 -14.68 -18.77 -39.72
CA VAL A 296 -13.29 -19.27 -39.68
C VAL A 296 -13.04 -20.06 -38.41
N ARG A 297 -13.37 -19.47 -37.25
CA ARG A 297 -13.14 -20.09 -35.94
C ARG A 297 -13.90 -21.40 -35.77
N ARG A 298 -15.17 -21.46 -36.20
CA ARG A 298 -15.94 -22.73 -36.19
C ARG A 298 -15.31 -23.81 -37.06
N ALA A 299 -14.73 -23.43 -38.21
CA ALA A 299 -14.04 -24.39 -39.07
C ALA A 299 -12.73 -24.90 -38.41
N GLU A 300 -11.97 -24.02 -37.77
CA GLU A 300 -10.76 -24.40 -37.02
C GLU A 300 -11.06 -25.27 -35.80
N GLU A 301 -12.13 -24.96 -35.06
CA GLU A 301 -12.59 -25.75 -33.92
C GLU A 301 -13.04 -27.16 -34.35
N ALA A 302 -13.77 -27.26 -35.47
CA ALA A 302 -14.16 -28.54 -36.06
C ALA A 302 -12.95 -29.37 -36.49
N GLU A 303 -11.92 -28.75 -37.09
CA GLU A 303 -10.68 -29.41 -37.49
C GLU A 303 -9.89 -29.91 -36.27
N ARG A 304 -9.77 -29.08 -35.21
CA ARG A 304 -9.13 -29.50 -33.95
C ARG A 304 -9.88 -30.64 -33.28
N ALA A 305 -11.21 -30.59 -33.26
CA ALA A 305 -12.04 -31.67 -32.70
C ALA A 305 -11.88 -32.99 -33.47
N ALA A 306 -11.58 -32.90 -34.77
CA ALA A 306 -11.25 -34.06 -35.61
C ALA A 306 -9.78 -34.54 -35.46
N GLY A 307 -8.98 -33.91 -34.58
CA GLY A 307 -7.56 -34.23 -34.38
C GLY A 307 -6.64 -33.72 -35.48
N GLY A 308 -7.12 -32.81 -36.34
CA GLY A 308 -6.36 -32.17 -37.41
C GLY A 308 -5.53 -30.97 -36.91
N ASP A 309 -4.50 -30.60 -37.67
CA ASP A 309 -3.67 -29.42 -37.41
C ASP A 309 -4.33 -28.16 -37.99
N PRO A 310 -4.83 -27.22 -37.16
CA PRO A 310 -5.49 -26.01 -37.63
C PRO A 310 -4.56 -25.10 -38.45
N GLY A 311 -3.23 -25.20 -38.27
CA GLY A 311 -2.23 -24.43 -39.01
C GLY A 311 -2.16 -24.75 -40.51
N ARG A 312 -2.74 -25.88 -40.95
CA ARG A 312 -2.77 -26.28 -42.36
C ARG A 312 -3.74 -25.48 -43.23
N LEU A 313 -4.68 -24.74 -42.64
CA LEU A 313 -5.71 -24.07 -43.42
C LEU A 313 -5.22 -22.78 -44.07
N GLY A 314 -4.32 -22.02 -43.44
CA GLY A 314 -3.78 -20.74 -43.97
C GLY A 314 -4.84 -19.70 -44.38
N PRO A 315 -4.49 -18.41 -44.52
CA PRO A 315 -5.46 -17.38 -44.92
C PRO A 315 -6.05 -17.63 -46.32
N ARG A 316 -5.37 -18.41 -47.18
CA ARG A 316 -5.84 -18.77 -48.53
C ARG A 316 -6.70 -20.04 -48.59
N GLY A 317 -6.55 -21.01 -47.69
CA GLY A 317 -7.36 -22.23 -47.73
C GLY A 317 -8.79 -22.02 -47.24
N ILE A 318 -8.99 -21.06 -46.35
CA ILE A 318 -10.30 -20.64 -45.85
C ILE A 318 -11.11 -19.89 -46.92
N LEU A 319 -10.47 -18.95 -47.63
CA LEU A 319 -11.10 -18.23 -48.76
C LEU A 319 -11.39 -19.14 -49.97
N ALA A 320 -10.60 -20.20 -50.18
CA ALA A 320 -10.83 -21.16 -51.26
C ALA A 320 -12.07 -22.04 -51.04
N ARG A 321 -12.48 -22.29 -49.78
CA ARG A 321 -13.67 -23.08 -49.44
C ARG A 321 -14.96 -22.25 -49.26
N LEU A 322 -14.84 -20.93 -49.19
CA LEU A 322 -15.97 -19.99 -49.14
C LEU A 322 -16.44 -19.52 -50.52
N LYS A 323 -15.82 -19.97 -51.62
CA LYS A 323 -16.38 -19.75 -52.94
C LYS A 323 -17.67 -20.58 -53.08
N PRO A 324 -18.83 -19.94 -53.34
CA PRO A 324 -20.07 -20.68 -53.56
C PRO A 324 -19.89 -21.64 -54.74
N THR A 325 -20.33 -22.88 -54.55
CA THR A 325 -20.41 -23.89 -55.61
C THR A 325 -21.12 -23.28 -56.82
N PRO A 326 -20.55 -23.34 -58.04
CA PRO A 326 -21.22 -22.80 -59.22
C PRO A 326 -22.59 -23.49 -59.36
N THR A 327 -23.62 -22.67 -59.45
CA THR A 327 -25.02 -23.08 -59.57
C THR A 327 -25.15 -24.00 -60.79
N PRO A 328 -25.71 -25.22 -60.65
CA PRO A 328 -25.92 -26.09 -61.80
C PRO A 328 -26.88 -25.42 -62.79
N THR A 329 -26.44 -25.29 -64.05
CA THR A 329 -27.22 -24.79 -65.18
C THR A 329 -28.51 -25.59 -65.31
N ALA A 330 -29.64 -24.90 -65.21
CA ALA A 330 -30.98 -25.47 -65.31
C ALA A 330 -31.24 -26.00 -66.72
N SER A 331 -31.50 -27.30 -66.83
CA SER A 331 -32.22 -27.87 -67.98
C SER A 331 -33.68 -27.44 -67.94
N PRO A 332 -34.30 -27.08 -69.08
CA PRO A 332 -35.65 -26.55 -69.12
C PRO A 332 -36.66 -27.67 -68.84
N ARG A 333 -37.62 -27.43 -67.95
CA ARG A 333 -38.81 -28.28 -67.79
C ARG A 333 -40.09 -27.54 -68.19
N PRO A 334 -41.06 -28.26 -68.77
CA PRO A 334 -42.24 -27.70 -69.43
C PRO A 334 -43.25 -27.14 -68.44
N GLY A 335 -44.08 -26.22 -68.95
CA GLY A 335 -45.18 -25.60 -68.22
C GLY A 335 -46.41 -26.50 -67.98
N PRO A 336 -47.60 -25.91 -67.76
CA PRO A 336 -48.21 -25.90 -66.43
C PRO A 336 -49.48 -26.77 -66.33
N SER A 337 -49.83 -27.15 -65.11
CA SER A 337 -51.21 -27.47 -64.67
C SER A 337 -51.29 -27.11 -63.18
N ALA A 338 -52.11 -26.15 -62.77
CA ALA A 338 -53.57 -26.18 -62.62
C ALA A 338 -54.01 -27.10 -61.47
N GLU A 339 -54.71 -26.50 -60.51
CA GLU A 339 -55.45 -27.14 -59.40
C GLU A 339 -54.54 -27.71 -58.29
N GLN A 340 -54.71 -27.45 -57.00
CA GLN A 340 -55.91 -27.36 -56.16
C GLN A 340 -55.44 -26.76 -54.82
N HIS A 341 -56.10 -25.73 -54.30
CA HIS A 341 -57.15 -25.85 -53.29
C HIS A 341 -56.70 -26.26 -51.87
N LEU A 342 -57.05 -25.37 -50.94
CA LEU A 342 -57.67 -25.67 -49.65
C LEU A 342 -57.03 -26.76 -48.77
N ARG A 343 -56.48 -26.34 -47.64
CA ARG A 343 -56.85 -26.79 -46.28
C ARG A 343 -56.02 -25.98 -45.28
N ALA A 344 -56.65 -25.12 -44.50
CA ALA A 344 -57.35 -25.40 -43.23
C ALA A 344 -56.42 -24.96 -42.08
N HIS A 345 -56.72 -23.84 -41.44
CA HIS A 345 -57.64 -23.68 -40.30
C HIS A 345 -57.12 -24.29 -38.99
N GLN A 346 -57.26 -23.49 -37.92
CA GLN A 346 -57.50 -23.87 -36.52
C GLN A 346 -56.27 -24.36 -35.74
N ASP A 347 -56.04 -24.08 -34.46
CA ASP A 347 -56.81 -23.47 -33.36
C ASP A 347 -55.77 -23.13 -32.24
N VAL A 348 -55.84 -22.00 -31.50
CA VAL A 348 -56.55 -21.81 -30.20
C VAL A 348 -55.97 -22.70 -29.07
N GLN A 349 -55.07 -22.17 -28.22
CA GLN A 349 -55.28 -21.76 -26.81
C GLN A 349 -54.56 -22.69 -25.77
N PRO A 350 -54.59 -22.44 -24.43
CA PRO A 350 -53.59 -21.66 -23.68
C PRO A 350 -53.02 -22.39 -22.43
N HIS A 351 -52.25 -21.67 -21.60
CA HIS A 351 -51.86 -21.90 -20.19
C HIS A 351 -52.85 -22.72 -19.33
N PRO A 352 -52.45 -23.41 -18.21
CA PRO A 352 -51.81 -22.73 -17.05
C PRO A 352 -51.00 -23.58 -16.03
N GLY A 353 -50.47 -22.90 -14.99
CA GLY A 353 -50.24 -23.45 -13.64
C GLY A 353 -48.80 -23.90 -13.36
N ARG A 354 -48.26 -23.83 -12.14
CA ARG A 354 -48.80 -23.52 -10.80
C ARG A 354 -47.59 -23.34 -9.85
N GLN A 355 -47.86 -22.63 -8.75
CA GLN A 355 -47.11 -22.51 -7.48
C GLN A 355 -46.37 -23.81 -7.05
N VAL A 356 -45.26 -23.80 -6.31
CA VAL A 356 -44.96 -23.20 -5.00
C VAL A 356 -43.46 -22.95 -4.88
#